data_AF-A0A3D3VYG1-F1
#
_entry.id   AF-A0A3D3VYG1-F1
#
_cell.length_a   1.000
_cell.length_b   1.000
_cell.length_c   1.000
_cell.angle_alpha   90.00
_cell.angle_beta   90.00
_cell.angle_gamma   90.00
#
_symmetry.space_group_name_H-M   'P 1'
#
loop_
_entity.id
_entity.type
_entity.pdbx_description
1 polymer ?
#
loop_
_entity_poly.entity_id
_entity_poly.type
_entity_poly.pdbx_seq_one_letter_code
_entity_poly.pdbx_strand_id
1 'polypeptide(L)' 'ISSLMLQNELSWRSEPEIRSGLLKLWSAMRQCVESGCRNEGILPGGLKVRRRAPQLYRKLHAERAESDAFS' A
#
# COMPACT_ATOMS: atom_id res chain seq x y z
N ILE A 1 -11.13 -19.03 9.73
CA ILE A 1 -9.89 -19.29 8.96
C ILE A 1 -8.68 -18.60 9.60
N SER A 2 -8.76 -17.32 9.98
CA SER A 2 -7.65 -16.58 10.63
C SER A 2 -7.12 -17.22 11.92
N SER A 3 -7.99 -17.74 12.79
CA SER A 3 -7.57 -18.44 14.02
C SER A 3 -6.80 -19.73 13.74
N LEU A 4 -7.22 -20.52 12.74
CA LEU A 4 -6.53 -21.74 12.31
C LEU A 4 -5.13 -21.42 11.76
N MET A 5 -5.01 -20.38 10.94
CA MET A 5 -3.71 -19.96 10.40
C MET A 5 -2.77 -19.45 11.50
N LEU A 6 -3.30 -18.76 12.51
CA LEU A 6 -2.51 -18.35 13.67
C LEU A 6 -1.96 -19.58 14.43
N GLN A 7 -2.80 -20.59 14.68
CA GLN A 7 -2.34 -21.83 15.33
C GLN A 7 -1.25 -22.55 14.53
N ASN A 8 -1.37 -22.58 13.19
CA ASN A 8 -0.33 -23.16 12.34
C ASN A 8 1.00 -22.40 12.46
N GLU A 9 0.97 -21.08 12.40
CA GLU A 9 2.18 -20.24 12.52
C GLU A 9 2.82 -20.33 13.91
N LEU A 10 2.01 -20.49 14.97
CA LEU A 10 2.49 -20.66 16.34
C LEU A 10 3.32 -21.94 16.55
N SER A 11 3.19 -22.94 15.66
CA SER A 11 4.04 -24.13 15.69
C SER A 11 5.51 -23.85 15.34
N TRP A 12 5.79 -22.73 14.65
CA TRP A 12 7.13 -22.38 14.16
C TRP A 12 7.67 -21.08 14.76
N ARG A 13 6.81 -20.18 15.26
CA ARG A 13 7.18 -18.84 15.73
C ARG A 13 6.31 -18.43 16.91
N SER A 14 6.81 -17.54 17.76
CA SER A 14 6.00 -16.94 18.82
C SER A 14 4.99 -15.92 18.26
N GLU A 15 3.89 -15.69 18.99
CA GLU A 15 2.88 -14.69 18.59
C GLU A 15 3.47 -13.27 18.38
N PRO A 16 4.39 -12.77 19.23
CA PRO A 16 5.04 -11.47 18.98
C PRO A 16 5.84 -11.43 17.68
N GLU A 17 6.52 -12.52 17.30
CA GLU A 17 7.28 -12.60 16.04
C GLU A 17 6.34 -12.59 14.83
N ILE A 18 5.24 -13.35 14.88
CA ILE A 18 4.21 -13.37 13.84
C ILE A 18 3.64 -11.96 13.66
N ARG A 19 3.22 -11.30 14.75
CA ARG A 19 2.67 -9.95 14.71
C ARG A 19 3.68 -8.94 14.17
N SER A 20 4.93 -9.03 14.60
CA SER A 20 6.02 -8.17 14.09
C SER A 20 6.24 -8.37 12.59
N GLY A 21 6.26 -9.62 12.12
CA GLY A 21 6.38 -9.95 10.70
C GLY A 21 5.24 -9.38 9.86
N LEU A 22 4.00 -9.53 10.32
CA LEU A 22 2.82 -8.96 9.65
C LEU A 22 2.89 -7.44 9.56
N LEU A 23 3.28 -6.76 10.65
CA LEU A 23 3.44 -5.30 10.66
C LEU A 23 4.57 -4.84 9.72
N LYS A 24 5.68 -5.59 9.63
CA LYS A 24 6.76 -5.30 8.69
C LYS A 24 6.29 -5.42 7.24
N LEU A 25 5.59 -6.50 6.89
CA LEU A 25 5.02 -6.69 5.55
C LEU A 25 4.03 -5.58 5.21
N TRP A 26 3.13 -5.25 6.13
CA TRP A 26 2.19 -4.15 5.95
C TRP A 26 2.91 -2.81 5.72
N SER A 27 3.95 -2.52 6.50
CA SER A 27 4.74 -1.30 6.35
C SER A 27 5.42 -1.23 4.98
N ALA A 28 5.98 -2.34 4.49
CA ALA A 28 6.57 -2.42 3.16
C ALA A 28 5.52 -2.18 2.05
N MET A 29 4.34 -2.82 2.15
CA MET A 29 3.24 -2.58 1.20
C MET A 29 2.80 -1.11 1.21
N ARG A 30 2.66 -0.50 2.39
CA ARG A 30 2.30 0.92 2.53
C ARG A 30 3.33 1.84 1.85
N GLN A 31 4.62 1.59 2.09
CA GLN A 31 5.71 2.35 1.46
C GLN A 31 5.73 2.19 -0.06
N CYS A 32 5.46 0.98 -0.58
CA CYS A 32 5.36 0.74 -2.01
C CYS A 32 4.22 1.54 -2.64
N VAL A 33 3.03 1.57 -2.01
CA VAL A 33 1.89 2.35 -2.48
C VAL A 33 2.22 3.85 -2.48
N GLU A 34 2.78 4.36 -1.37
CA GLU A 34 3.18 5.75 -1.26
C GLU A 34 4.21 6.16 -2.32
N SER A 35 5.23 5.32 -2.52
CA SER A 35 6.23 5.52 -3.57
C SER A 35 5.58 5.53 -4.96
N GLY A 36 4.65 4.61 -5.22
CA GLY A 36 3.89 4.56 -6.48
C GLY A 36 3.05 5.81 -6.73
N CYS A 37 2.44 6.39 -5.68
CA CYS A 37 1.65 7.62 -5.76
C CYS A 37 2.51 8.88 -5.87
N ARG A 38 3.78 8.86 -5.46
CA ARG A 38 4.68 10.02 -5.53
C ARG A 38 5.53 10.06 -6.81
N ASN A 39 5.92 8.89 -7.33
CA ASN A 39 6.89 8.81 -8.43
C ASN A 39 6.25 9.09 -9.79
N GLU A 40 6.70 10.16 -10.44
CA GLU A 40 6.24 10.56 -11.77
C GLU A 40 7.18 10.07 -12.89
N GLY A 41 6.81 10.36 -14.14
CA GLY A 41 7.63 10.08 -15.32
C GLY A 41 7.17 8.87 -16.14
N ILE A 42 8.11 8.36 -16.95
CA ILE A 42 7.89 7.27 -17.91
C ILE A 42 8.50 5.97 -17.35
N LEU A 43 7.77 4.85 -17.47
CA LEU A 43 8.29 3.53 -17.11
C LEU A 43 9.44 3.15 -18.07
N PRO A 44 10.52 2.55 -17.53
CA PRO A 44 11.55 1.95 -18.37
C PRO A 44 10.98 0.78 -19.19
N GLY A 45 11.66 0.37 -20.26
CA GLY A 45 11.24 -0.75 -21.12
C GLY A 45 10.76 -0.37 -22.53
N GLY A 46 11.05 0.85 -23.00
CA GLY A 46 10.88 1.24 -24.41
C GLY A 46 9.44 1.55 -24.88
N LEU A 47 8.43 1.18 -24.10
CA LEU A 47 7.01 1.36 -24.43
C LEU A 47 6.46 2.78 -24.15
N LYS A 48 7.30 3.72 -23.70
CA LYS A 48 6.94 5.12 -23.37
C LYS A 48 5.70 5.26 -22.46
N VAL A 49 5.46 4.30 -21.58
CA VAL A 49 4.27 4.27 -20.70
C VAL A 49 4.41 5.28 -19.57
N ARG A 50 3.46 6.20 -19.44
CA ARG A 50 3.40 7.16 -18.33
C ARG A 50 2.95 6.51 -17.03
N ARG A 51 3.59 6.88 -15.92
CA ARG A 51 3.10 6.54 -14.56
C ARG A 51 1.80 7.30 -14.30
N ARG A 52 0.71 6.57 -13.99
CA ARG A 52 -0.65 7.13 -13.82
C ARG A 52 -1.02 7.42 -12.36
N ALA A 53 -0.45 6.66 -11.42
CA ALA A 53 -0.84 6.72 -10.01
C ALA A 53 -0.73 8.11 -9.38
N PRO A 54 0.32 8.93 -9.62
CA PRO A 54 0.42 10.26 -9.00
C PRO A 54 -0.68 11.24 -9.42
N GLN A 55 -1.07 11.20 -10.69
CA GLN A 55 -2.14 12.07 -11.19
C GLN A 55 -3.49 11.63 -10.63
N LEU A 56 -3.76 10.33 -10.59
CA LEU A 56 -4.99 9.78 -10.01
C LEU A 56 -5.08 10.10 -8.51
N TYR A 57 -3.99 9.93 -7.77
CA TYR A 57 -3.91 10.26 -6.35
C TYR A 57 -4.26 11.73 -6.08
N ARG A 58 -3.64 12.66 -6.80
CA ARG A 58 -3.96 14.10 -6.69
C ARG A 58 -5.42 14.41 -7.01
N LYS A 59 -5.98 13.78 -8.05
CA LYS A 59 -7.38 13.97 -8.44
C LYS A 59 -8.35 13.52 -7.35
N LEU A 60 -8.16 12.32 -6.81
CA LEU A 60 -9.01 11.79 -5.73
C LEU A 60 -8.90 12.62 -4.45
N HIS A 61 -7.72 13.14 -4.14
CA HIS A 61 -7.53 14.03 -2.99
C HIS A 61 -8.23 15.39 -3.16
N ALA A 62 -8.22 15.94 -4.38
CA ALA A 62 -8.96 17.17 -4.69
C ALA A 62 -10.48 16.96 -4.59
N GLU A 63 -11.01 15.88 -5.18
CA GLU A 63 -12.43 15.53 -5.10
C GLU A 63 -12.89 15.33 -3.64
N ARG A 64 -12.04 14.73 -2.80
CA ARG A 64 -12.34 14.58 -1.37
C ARG A 64 -12.37 15.93 -0.65
N ALA A 65 -11.41 16.80 -0.92
CA ALA A 65 -11.36 18.14 -0.33
C ALA A 65 -12.56 19.00 -0.76
N GLU A 66 -13.00 18.88 -2.01
CA GLU A 66 -14.21 19.53 -2.51
C GLU A 66 -15.45 18.98 -1.79
N SER A 67 -15.61 17.66 -1.71
CA SER A 67 -16.75 17.04 -1.01
C SER A 67 -16.83 17.44 0.48
N ASP A 68 -15.68 17.53 1.16
CA ASP A 68 -15.61 17.91 2.57
C ASP A 68 -15.88 19.42 2.78
N ALA A 69 -15.70 20.27 1.74
CA ALA A 69 -15.95 21.72 1.81
C ALA A 69 -17.44 22.11 1.59
N PHE A 70 -18.24 21.20 1.03
CA PHE A 70 -19.67 21.39 0.79
C PHE A 70 -20.57 20.62 1.78
N SER A 71 -20.00 19.95 2.79
CA SER A 71 -20.71 19.35 3.95
C SER A 71 -20.59 20.23 5.18
#